data_AF-A0A1X7TVE1-F1
#
_entry.id   AF-A0A1X7TVE1-F1
#
_cell.length_a   1.000
_cell.length_b   1.000
_cell.length_c   1.000
_cell.angle_alpha   90.00
_cell.angle_beta   90.00
_cell.angle_gamma   90.00
#
_symmetry.space_group_name_H-M   'P 1'
#
loop_
_entity.id
_entity.type
_entity.pdbx_description
1 polymer ?
#
loop_
_entity_poly.entity_id
_entity_poly.type
_entity_poly.pdbx_seq_one_letter_code
_entity_poly.pdbx_strand_id
1 'polypeptide(L)'
;MTLAVVALFLLANLLCLSSAEQCHPKATNPCRFDCNGTEFDISQIFDYPYTIDEEYKWCPCKGCICSENGGGVGPLAAVCQSRDYAVSCGQFHNPVFILERTDPYMFTIEYTSGTTWRISMFRFMVTEEHPKPNVIFTGEVPNLQYNFQVNGKCLGQPDCKAKGPNPFH
;
A
#
# COMPACT_ATOMS: atom_id res chain seq x y z
N MET A 1 -13.38 -8.11 -51.35
CA MET A 1 -12.71 -8.66 -50.15
C MET A 1 -11.97 -7.53 -49.44
N THR A 2 -12.67 -6.69 -48.68
CA THR A 2 -12.04 -5.49 -48.08
C THR A 2 -12.65 -5.08 -46.73
N LEU A 3 -13.80 -5.64 -46.34
CA LEU A 3 -14.44 -5.33 -45.05
C LEU A 3 -13.97 -6.21 -43.88
N ALA A 4 -13.46 -7.42 -44.13
CA ALA A 4 -13.08 -8.35 -43.05
C ALA A 4 -11.78 -7.95 -42.32
N VAL A 5 -10.89 -7.18 -42.96
CA VAL A 5 -9.60 -6.80 -42.39
C VAL A 5 -9.73 -5.63 -41.41
N VAL A 6 -10.73 -4.76 -41.59
CA VAL A 6 -10.95 -3.58 -40.74
C VAL A 6 -11.52 -3.95 -39.37
N ALA A 7 -12.35 -5.01 -39.30
CA ALA A 7 -12.95 -5.47 -38.04
C ALA A 7 -11.93 -6.12 -37.09
N LEU A 8 -10.90 -6.80 -37.60
CA LEU A 8 -9.85 -7.40 -36.77
C LEU A 8 -8.92 -6.37 -36.11
N PHE A 9 -8.69 -5.22 -36.76
CA PHE A 9 -7.87 -4.14 -36.17
C PHE A 9 -8.59 -3.38 -35.06
N LEU A 10 -9.92 -3.34 -35.07
CA LEU A 10 -10.71 -2.70 -34.02
C LEU A 10 -10.82 -3.55 -32.73
N LEU A 11 -10.73 -4.88 -32.82
CA LEU A 11 -10.67 -5.75 -31.63
C LEU A 11 -9.30 -5.76 -30.94
N ALA A 12 -8.21 -5.51 -31.67
CA ALA A 12 -6.85 -5.52 -31.09
C ALA A 12 -6.56 -4.29 -30.19
N ASN A 13 -7.32 -3.20 -30.34
CA ASN A 13 -7.14 -1.98 -29.56
C ASN A 13 -7.90 -1.97 -28.22
N LEU A 14 -8.63 -3.04 -27.88
CA LEU A 14 -9.40 -3.17 -26.63
C LEU A 14 -8.69 -4.01 -25.55
N LEU A 15 -7.46 -4.45 -25.79
CA LEU A 15 -6.71 -5.35 -24.88
C LEU A 15 -5.53 -4.69 -24.15
N CYS A 16 -5.54 -3.36 -23.97
CA CYS A 16 -4.83 -2.78 -22.82
C CYS A 16 -5.66 -3.04 -21.55
N LEU A 17 -5.87 -4.32 -21.24
CA LEU A 17 -6.24 -4.76 -19.90
C LEU A 17 -5.07 -4.35 -19.01
N SER A 18 -5.22 -3.27 -18.24
CA SER A 18 -4.34 -3.04 -17.10
C SER A 18 -4.58 -4.19 -16.12
N SER A 19 -3.87 -5.30 -16.32
CA SER A 19 -3.91 -6.40 -15.38
C SER A 19 -3.23 -5.92 -14.11
N ALA A 20 -4.01 -5.80 -13.04
CA ALA A 20 -3.44 -5.66 -11.72
C ALA A 20 -2.50 -6.85 -11.48
N GLU A 21 -1.26 -6.55 -11.14
CA GLU A 21 -0.20 -7.54 -10.98
C GLU A 21 0.07 -7.76 -9.50
N GLN A 22 0.02 -9.02 -9.03
CA GLN A 22 0.43 -9.34 -7.68
C GLN A 22 1.96 -9.35 -7.59
N CYS A 23 2.51 -8.52 -6.71
CA CYS A 23 3.95 -8.38 -6.50
C CYS A 23 4.45 -9.29 -5.37
N HIS A 24 5.76 -9.51 -5.32
CA HIS A 24 6.40 -10.38 -4.34
C HIS A 24 7.16 -9.58 -3.27
N PRO A 25 6.90 -9.78 -1.96
CA PRO A 25 7.71 -9.19 -0.90
C PRO A 25 9.17 -9.66 -1.00
N LYS A 26 10.12 -8.77 -0.71
CA LYS A 26 11.53 -9.15 -0.54
C LYS A 26 11.72 -9.80 0.84
N ALA A 27 12.30 -10.99 0.86
CA ALA A 27 12.46 -11.78 2.10
C ALA A 27 13.20 -11.06 3.24
N THR A 28 14.09 -10.10 2.93
CA THR A 28 14.91 -9.39 3.92
C THR A 28 14.31 -8.09 4.40
N ASN A 29 13.27 -7.56 3.75
CA ASN A 29 12.68 -6.27 4.09
C ASN A 29 11.17 -6.27 3.77
N PRO A 30 10.28 -6.33 4.79
CA PRO A 30 8.82 -6.33 4.61
C PRO A 30 8.27 -5.07 3.92
N CYS A 31 9.05 -3.99 3.87
CA CYS A 31 8.70 -2.74 3.18
C CYS A 31 9.23 -2.66 1.74
N ARG A 32 9.81 -3.73 1.22
CA ARG A 32 10.24 -3.81 -0.18
C ARG A 32 9.50 -4.92 -0.89
N PHE A 33 9.11 -4.65 -2.12
CA PHE A 33 8.44 -5.62 -2.97
C PHE A 33 8.84 -5.44 -4.43
N ASP A 34 8.69 -6.50 -5.20
CA ASP A 34 9.08 -6.58 -6.61
C ASP A 34 7.86 -6.92 -7.46
N CYS A 35 7.59 -6.08 -8.45
CA CYS A 35 6.55 -6.30 -9.45
C CYS A 35 7.25 -6.49 -10.80
N ASN A 36 7.40 -7.72 -11.26
CA ASN A 36 8.03 -8.08 -12.54
C ASN A 36 9.38 -7.38 -12.80
N GLY A 37 10.28 -7.38 -11.81
CA GLY A 37 11.61 -6.76 -11.90
C GLY A 37 11.65 -5.27 -11.56
N THR A 38 10.51 -4.67 -11.25
CA THR A 38 10.41 -3.29 -10.74
C THR A 38 10.37 -3.32 -9.20
N GLU A 39 11.40 -2.79 -8.56
CA GLU A 39 11.47 -2.74 -7.10
C GLU A 39 10.80 -1.47 -6.54
N PHE A 40 9.92 -1.66 -5.57
CA PHE A 40 9.33 -0.60 -4.76
C PHE A 40 9.88 -0.70 -3.33
N ASP A 41 10.17 0.45 -2.72
CA ASP A 41 10.69 0.55 -1.36
C ASP A 41 9.96 1.63 -0.57
N ILE A 42 9.05 1.21 0.31
CA ILE A 42 8.28 2.15 1.13
C ILE A 42 8.98 2.51 2.43
N SER A 43 10.15 1.92 2.74
CA SER A 43 10.76 1.98 4.08
C SER A 43 11.19 3.37 4.56
N GLN A 44 11.21 4.36 3.66
CA GLN A 44 11.63 5.74 3.93
C GLN A 44 10.57 6.78 3.54
N ILE A 45 9.33 6.37 3.23
CA ILE A 45 8.26 7.32 2.87
C ILE A 45 7.83 8.13 4.11
N PHE A 46 7.75 7.46 5.26
CA PHE A 46 7.38 8.02 6.55
C PHE A 46 8.32 7.52 7.64
N ASP A 47 8.37 8.24 8.75
CA ASP A 47 8.99 7.76 9.99
C ASP A 47 8.06 6.73 10.64
N TYR A 48 8.33 5.44 10.39
CA TYR A 48 7.52 4.36 10.95
C TYR A 48 7.90 4.03 12.41
N PRO A 49 6.93 3.75 13.28
CA PRO A 49 5.48 3.68 13.01
C PRO A 49 4.87 5.07 12.78
N TYR A 50 4.04 5.18 11.75
CA TYR A 50 3.40 6.43 11.35
C TYR A 50 2.00 6.54 11.96
N THR A 51 1.72 7.65 12.63
CA THR A 51 0.38 7.98 13.15
C THR A 51 -0.41 8.69 12.05
N ILE A 52 -1.49 8.08 11.56
CA ILE A 52 -2.32 8.65 10.48
C ILE A 52 -3.25 9.72 11.05
N ASP A 53 -3.84 9.43 12.21
CA ASP A 53 -4.70 10.31 13.01
C ASP A 53 -4.71 9.82 14.48
N GLU A 54 -5.64 10.31 15.30
CA GLU A 54 -5.80 9.86 16.69
C GLU A 54 -6.25 8.39 16.80
N GLU A 55 -6.78 7.81 15.72
CA GLU A 55 -7.35 6.47 15.71
C GLU A 55 -6.36 5.41 15.19
N TYR A 56 -5.52 5.71 14.20
CA TYR A 56 -4.73 4.70 13.48
C TYR A 56 -3.22 4.90 13.53
N LYS A 57 -2.51 3.80 13.74
CA LYS A 57 -1.05 3.69 13.63
C LYS A 57 -0.67 2.64 12.59
N TRP A 58 0.26 2.99 11.71
CA TRP A 58 0.74 2.15 10.61
C TRP A 58 2.23 1.79 10.77
N CYS A 59 2.53 0.49 10.74
CA CYS A 59 3.79 -0.14 11.13
C CYS A 59 4.27 -1.17 10.07
N PRO A 60 4.41 -0.79 8.79
CA PRO A 60 4.55 -1.74 7.69
C PRO A 60 5.85 -2.56 7.72
N CYS A 61 6.95 -1.99 8.21
CA CYS A 61 8.29 -2.61 8.05
C CYS A 61 8.67 -3.55 9.20
N LYS A 62 8.16 -3.30 10.40
CA LYS A 62 8.56 -4.01 11.63
C LYS A 62 7.37 -4.58 12.41
N GLY A 63 6.14 -4.20 12.04
CA GLY A 63 4.97 -4.40 12.87
C GLY A 63 5.02 -3.60 14.17
N CYS A 64 3.89 -3.53 14.86
CA CYS A 64 3.78 -2.98 16.21
C CYS A 64 2.82 -3.81 17.07
N ILE A 65 3.02 -3.73 18.38
CA ILE A 65 2.11 -4.36 19.34
C ILE A 65 0.84 -3.52 19.42
N CYS A 66 -0.31 -4.15 19.13
CA CYS A 66 -1.61 -3.50 19.22
C CYS A 66 -2.35 -4.02 20.45
N SER A 67 -2.09 -3.39 21.60
CA SER A 67 -2.72 -3.71 22.89
C SER A 67 -2.79 -2.47 23.76
N GLU A 68 -3.88 -2.30 24.52
CA GLU A 68 -4.09 -1.12 25.38
C GLU A 68 -3.06 -1.00 26.51
N ASN A 69 -2.52 -2.12 26.99
CA ASN A 69 -1.68 -2.18 28.20
C ASN A 69 -0.23 -2.61 27.93
N GLY A 70 0.22 -2.62 26.67
CA GLY A 70 1.59 -3.04 26.28
C GLY A 70 1.92 -4.52 26.55
N GLY A 71 1.07 -5.26 27.25
CA GLY A 71 1.15 -6.69 27.47
C GLY A 71 0.44 -7.44 26.37
N GLY A 72 1.08 -7.63 25.21
CA GLY A 72 0.50 -8.34 24.08
C GLY A 72 1.36 -9.50 23.62
N VAL A 73 1.03 -10.72 24.04
CA VAL A 73 1.44 -11.94 23.34
C VAL A 73 0.48 -12.09 22.15
N GLY A 74 0.86 -11.55 21.00
CA GLY A 74 0.04 -11.56 19.79
C GLY A 74 0.88 -11.29 18.54
N PRO A 75 0.38 -11.64 17.35
CA PRO A 75 1.07 -11.32 16.10
C PRO A 75 1.21 -9.80 15.95
N LEU A 76 2.36 -9.34 15.45
CA LEU A 76 2.57 -7.90 15.30
C LEU A 76 1.59 -7.36 14.25
N ALA A 77 0.99 -6.20 14.53
CA ALA A 77 0.06 -5.54 13.63
C ALA A 77 0.83 -4.66 12.64
N ALA A 78 0.43 -4.67 11.38
CA ALA A 78 0.79 -3.59 10.46
C ALA A 78 -0.07 -2.35 10.70
N VAL A 79 -1.32 -2.54 11.12
CA VAL A 79 -2.26 -1.44 11.39
C VAL A 79 -2.92 -1.67 12.73
N CYS A 80 -2.83 -0.67 13.60
CA CYS A 80 -3.45 -0.68 14.91
C CYS A 80 -4.46 0.46 15.00
N GLN A 81 -5.70 0.14 15.35
CA GLN A 81 -6.74 1.11 15.68
C GLN A 81 -6.82 1.27 17.20
N SER A 82 -6.96 2.50 17.70
CA SER A 82 -6.92 2.85 19.13
C SER A 82 -8.14 3.64 19.63
N ARG A 83 -9.22 3.74 18.83
CA ARG A 83 -10.38 4.59 19.12
C ARG A 83 -11.12 4.23 20.42
N ASP A 84 -11.62 3.00 20.50
CA ASP A 84 -12.38 2.51 21.67
C ASP A 84 -11.56 1.47 22.46
N TYR A 85 -10.81 0.65 21.73
CA TYR A 85 -9.83 -0.28 22.27
C TYR A 85 -8.78 -0.59 21.21
N ALA A 86 -7.57 -0.94 21.66
CA ALA A 86 -6.48 -1.28 20.75
C ALA A 86 -6.78 -2.60 20.01
N VAL A 87 -6.98 -2.54 18.70
CA VAL A 87 -7.29 -3.70 17.86
C VAL A 87 -6.46 -3.73 16.58
N SER A 88 -5.94 -4.92 16.24
CA SER A 88 -5.21 -5.11 14.98
C SER A 88 -6.19 -5.08 13.81
N CYS A 89 -5.95 -4.18 12.87
CA CYS A 89 -6.70 -4.05 11.62
C CYS A 89 -5.98 -4.70 10.43
N GLY A 90 -4.98 -5.53 10.70
CA GLY A 90 -4.15 -6.20 9.70
C GLY A 90 -2.78 -6.54 10.29
N GLN A 91 -2.30 -7.74 10.01
CA GLN A 91 -0.99 -8.22 10.43
C GLN A 91 0.09 -7.73 9.47
N PHE A 92 1.31 -7.58 10.00
CA PHE A 92 2.46 -7.25 9.16
C PHE A 92 3.04 -8.44 8.40
N HIS A 93 2.69 -9.66 8.79
CA HIS A 93 3.15 -10.87 8.12
C HIS A 93 2.37 -11.09 6.83
N ASN A 94 3.09 -11.40 5.75
CA ASN A 94 2.53 -11.75 4.43
C ASN A 94 1.54 -10.70 3.86
N PRO A 95 1.91 -9.41 3.79
CA PRO A 95 1.10 -8.43 3.08
C PRO A 95 1.01 -8.78 1.59
N VAL A 96 -0.13 -8.47 0.99
CA VAL A 96 -0.35 -8.62 -0.46
C VAL A 96 -0.06 -7.29 -1.12
N PHE A 97 0.81 -7.29 -2.11
CA PHE A 97 1.19 -6.13 -2.89
C PHE A 97 0.61 -6.26 -4.29
N ILE A 98 -0.02 -5.20 -4.80
CA ILE A 98 -0.68 -5.20 -6.10
C ILE A 98 -0.26 -3.95 -6.86
N LEU A 99 0.36 -4.09 -8.03
CA LEU A 99 0.62 -2.99 -8.96
C LEU A 99 -0.58 -2.83 -9.89
N GLU A 100 -1.25 -1.68 -9.85
CA GLU A 100 -2.43 -1.39 -10.67
C GLU A 100 -2.04 -0.73 -12.00
N ARG A 101 -1.08 0.20 -11.97
CA ARG A 101 -0.50 0.87 -13.15
C ARG A 101 0.86 1.50 -12.83
N THR A 102 1.64 1.80 -13.86
CA THR A 102 2.98 2.41 -13.75
C THR A 102 3.05 3.89 -14.15
N ASP A 103 2.07 4.41 -14.90
CA ASP A 103 2.06 5.81 -15.34
C ASP A 103 0.69 6.50 -15.12
N PRO A 104 0.56 7.37 -14.11
CA PRO A 104 1.47 7.47 -12.97
C PRO A 104 1.34 6.21 -12.09
N TYR A 105 2.39 5.86 -11.35
CA TYR A 105 2.39 4.68 -10.49
C TYR A 105 1.20 4.67 -9.51
N MET A 106 0.53 3.52 -9.46
CA MET A 106 -0.54 3.22 -8.53
C MET A 106 -0.42 1.78 -8.10
N PHE A 107 -0.36 1.57 -6.79
CA PHE A 107 -0.23 0.24 -6.22
C PHE A 107 -0.96 0.18 -4.88
N THR A 108 -1.34 -1.02 -4.48
CA THR A 108 -2.07 -1.27 -3.24
C THR A 108 -1.29 -2.24 -2.37
N ILE A 109 -1.32 -1.99 -1.07
CA ILE A 109 -0.83 -2.92 -0.05
C ILE A 109 -2.01 -3.34 0.82
N GLU A 110 -2.26 -4.64 0.89
CA GLU A 110 -3.28 -5.24 1.74
C GLU A 110 -2.62 -5.95 2.92
N TYR A 111 -3.02 -5.56 4.12
CA TYR A 111 -2.66 -6.22 5.37
C TYR A 111 -3.84 -7.03 5.86
N THR A 112 -3.70 -8.35 5.84
CA THR A 112 -4.78 -9.29 6.18
C THR A 112 -4.69 -9.80 7.61
N SER A 113 -5.62 -10.65 8.02
CA SER A 113 -5.52 -11.44 9.25
C SER A 113 -5.50 -10.62 10.55
N GLY A 114 -6.03 -9.39 10.55
CA GLY A 114 -6.28 -8.63 11.77
C GLY A 114 -7.28 -9.33 12.70
N THR A 115 -7.46 -8.78 13.90
CA THR A 115 -8.40 -9.30 14.89
C THR A 115 -9.81 -9.39 14.29
N THR A 116 -10.48 -10.53 14.43
CA THR A 116 -11.81 -10.77 13.85
C THR A 116 -11.84 -10.58 12.33
N TRP A 117 -10.80 -11.02 11.60
CA TRP A 117 -10.72 -10.95 10.13
C TRP A 117 -10.60 -9.54 9.55
N ARG A 118 -10.20 -8.57 10.37
CA ARG A 118 -9.98 -7.20 9.89
C ARG A 118 -8.84 -7.16 8.87
N ILE A 119 -9.04 -6.36 7.84
CA ILE A 119 -8.09 -6.09 6.77
C ILE A 119 -7.90 -4.59 6.61
N SER A 120 -6.70 -4.17 6.22
CA SER A 120 -6.43 -2.77 5.88
C SER A 120 -5.84 -2.68 4.49
N MET A 121 -6.39 -1.78 3.69
CA MET A 121 -5.95 -1.52 2.32
C MET A 121 -5.34 -0.13 2.22
N PHE A 122 -4.08 -0.04 1.79
CA PHE A 122 -3.38 1.21 1.51
C PHE A 122 -3.22 1.35 0.01
N ARG A 123 -3.93 2.30 -0.59
CA ARG A 123 -3.82 2.62 -2.01
C ARG A 123 -2.89 3.80 -2.22
N PHE A 124 -1.77 3.56 -2.89
CA PHE A 124 -0.76 4.57 -3.20
C PHE A 124 -1.04 5.16 -4.58
N MET A 125 -1.03 6.49 -4.66
CA MET A 125 -1.22 7.23 -5.90
C MET A 125 -0.12 8.26 -6.04
N VAL A 126 0.79 8.01 -6.98
CA VAL A 126 1.85 8.96 -7.31
C VAL A 126 1.24 10.16 -8.03
N THR A 127 1.49 11.36 -7.51
CA THR A 127 0.96 12.62 -8.07
C THR A 127 1.90 13.78 -7.79
N GLU A 128 1.99 14.71 -8.74
CA GLU A 128 2.74 15.97 -8.58
C GLU A 128 1.99 17.00 -7.73
N GLU A 129 0.68 16.84 -7.52
CA GLU A 129 -0.16 17.75 -6.73
C GLU A 129 0.19 17.71 -5.23
N HIS A 130 0.81 16.63 -4.78
CA HIS A 130 1.20 16.42 -3.38
C HIS A 130 2.72 16.22 -3.30
N PRO A 131 3.52 17.29 -3.11
CA PRO A 131 4.98 17.19 -3.06
C PRO A 131 5.49 16.31 -1.91
N LYS A 132 4.74 16.25 -0.81
CA LYS A 132 5.03 15.44 0.38
C LYS A 132 4.03 14.28 0.48
N PRO A 133 4.48 13.08 0.90
CA PRO A 133 3.57 11.98 1.19
C PRO A 133 2.53 12.37 2.24
N ASN A 134 1.28 11.98 2.01
CA ASN A 134 0.19 12.06 2.99
C ASN A 134 -0.55 10.73 3.03
N VAL A 135 -1.18 10.43 4.16
CA VAL A 135 -2.09 9.29 4.31
C VAL A 135 -3.44 9.81 4.77
N ILE A 136 -4.51 9.34 4.14
CA ILE A 136 -5.89 9.74 4.45
C ILE A 136 -6.70 8.47 4.67
N PHE A 137 -7.43 8.38 5.77
CA PHE A 137 -8.46 7.36 5.95
C PHE A 137 -9.67 7.69 5.05
N THR A 138 -10.01 6.79 4.13
CA THR A 138 -11.09 7.01 3.15
C THR A 138 -12.40 6.35 3.54
N GLY A 139 -12.38 5.48 4.56
CA GLY A 139 -13.57 4.90 5.15
C GLY A 139 -13.44 3.39 5.40
N GLU A 140 -14.52 2.85 5.93
CA GLU A 140 -14.64 1.46 6.33
C GLU A 140 -15.78 0.78 5.57
N VAL A 141 -15.53 -0.42 5.07
CA VAL A 141 -16.55 -1.31 4.47
C VAL A 141 -16.88 -2.37 5.52
N PRO A 142 -18.17 -2.60 5.83
CA PRO A 142 -18.66 -2.66 7.21
C PRO A 142 -17.82 -3.51 8.16
N ASN A 143 -17.21 -2.82 9.13
CA ASN A 143 -16.52 -3.30 10.33
C ASN A 143 -15.30 -4.22 10.13
N LEU A 144 -14.86 -4.44 8.89
CA LEU A 144 -13.81 -5.42 8.59
C LEU A 144 -12.74 -4.91 7.63
N GLN A 145 -13.02 -3.90 6.80
CA GLN A 145 -12.05 -3.39 5.83
C GLN A 145 -11.82 -1.90 6.01
N TYR A 146 -10.61 -1.52 6.42
CA TYR A 146 -10.16 -0.15 6.63
C TYR A 146 -9.40 0.34 5.39
N ASN A 147 -9.86 1.42 4.78
CA ASN A 147 -9.28 1.92 3.53
C ASN A 147 -8.50 3.20 3.78
N PHE A 148 -7.28 3.23 3.25
CA PHE A 148 -6.37 4.35 3.34
C PHE A 148 -5.89 4.71 1.93
N GLN A 149 -5.74 6.01 1.69
CA GLN A 149 -5.14 6.54 0.47
C GLN A 149 -3.84 7.24 0.82
N VAL A 150 -2.77 6.88 0.11
CA VAL A 150 -1.45 7.49 0.24
C VAL A 150 -1.16 8.28 -1.03
N ASN A 151 -1.06 9.61 -0.93
CA ASN A 151 -0.71 10.45 -2.08
C ASN A 151 0.65 11.07 -1.88
N GLY A 152 1.38 11.26 -2.97
CA GLY A 152 2.67 11.93 -2.92
C GLY A 152 3.43 11.80 -4.23
N LYS A 153 4.40 12.67 -4.43
CA LYS A 153 5.31 12.57 -5.57
C LYS A 153 6.25 11.37 -5.47
N CYS A 154 6.60 10.99 -4.24
CA CYS A 154 7.67 10.05 -3.94
C CYS A 154 7.17 9.03 -2.91
N LEU A 155 6.66 7.90 -3.40
CA LEU A 155 5.99 6.86 -2.63
C LEU A 155 6.70 5.50 -2.76
N GLY A 156 8.02 5.52 -2.94
CA GLY A 156 8.82 4.29 -3.00
C GLY A 156 8.96 3.65 -4.38
N GLN A 157 8.39 4.25 -5.44
CA GLN A 157 8.62 3.84 -6.82
C GLN A 157 10.09 4.05 -7.25
N PRO A 158 10.61 3.30 -8.26
CA PRO A 158 12.03 3.32 -8.64
C PRO A 158 12.57 4.71 -8.96
N ASP A 159 11.82 5.50 -9.72
CA ASP A 159 12.25 6.80 -10.25
C ASP A 159 12.30 7.90 -9.19
N CYS A 160 11.70 7.65 -8.01
CA CYS A 160 11.78 8.58 -6.89
C CYS A 160 13.22 8.68 -6.32
N LYS A 161 14.02 7.61 -6.43
CA LYS A 161 15.40 7.59 -5.91
C LYS A 161 16.35 8.52 -6.70
N ALA A 162 15.94 9.01 -7.88
CA ALA A 162 16.82 9.74 -8.80
C ALA A 162 16.91 11.26 -8.60
N LYS A 163 16.17 11.87 -7.65
CA LYS A 163 16.22 13.33 -7.42
C LYS A 163 16.36 13.73 -5.96
N GLY A 164 17.60 13.64 -5.46
CA GLY A 164 18.11 14.48 -4.37
C GLY A 164 17.89 13.98 -2.94
N PRO A 165 18.67 14.49 -1.98
CA PRO A 165 18.65 14.03 -0.61
C PRO A 165 17.31 14.36 0.05
N ASN A 166 16.88 13.42 0.88
CA ASN A 166 15.75 13.50 1.79
C ASN A 166 15.71 14.89 2.48
N PRO A 167 14.67 15.74 2.28
CA PRO A 167 14.56 17.03 2.96
C PRO A 167 14.17 16.91 4.44
N PHE A 168 14.16 15.69 4.99
CA PHE A 168 13.87 15.39 6.40
C PHE A 168 15.13 14.95 7.19
N HIS A 169 16.33 15.27 6.70
CA HIS A 169 17.57 15.28 7.48
C HIS A 169 18.20 16.67 7.52
#